data_AF-A0A1Q3RVZ7-F1
#
_entry.id   AF-A0A1Q3RVZ7-F1
#
_cell.length_a   1.000
_cell.length_b   1.000
_cell.length_c   1.000
_cell.angle_alpha   90.00
_cell.angle_beta   90.00
_cell.angle_gamma   90.00
#
_symmetry.space_group_name_H-M   'P 1'
#
loop_
_entity.id
_entity.type
_entity.pdbx_description
1 polymer ?
#
loop_
_entity_poly.entity_id
_entity_poly.type
_entity_poly.pdbx_seq_one_letter_code
_entity_poly.pdbx_strand_id
1 'polypeptide(L)'
;MSKTKLLAFLCCFTSFVAFSQSSVKHEGQEINRIDKDGKKTGIWKLFDKARDITIVGKMKDDVFVSNIDYYQKGKLMVTQDKDNNDAYIFYIDSKPVSVKDVRENDKVKMVKDNGEELDKGTRDSFFNIMMVEAMFYGETGALPNFLNNELNKKEWDHSGKVKIVWMIDKNGSVKDAKVMKTDDPVLNEDAIRIIESMPRWQPSFSKGKFYQTRLNTTISFNDM
;
A
#
# COMPACT_ATOMS: atom_id res chain seq x y z
N MET A 1 10.96 10.28 45.48
CA MET A 1 9.70 10.31 44.70
C MET A 1 9.97 9.79 43.30
N SER A 2 9.83 8.47 43.12
CA SER A 2 9.95 7.81 41.81
C SER A 2 8.62 7.95 41.06
N LYS A 3 8.63 8.52 39.85
CA LYS A 3 7.49 8.50 38.94
C LYS A 3 7.75 7.43 37.87
N THR A 4 7.24 6.24 38.14
CA THR A 4 7.15 5.14 37.18
C THR A 4 6.25 5.58 36.02
N LYS A 5 6.80 5.71 34.81
CA LYS A 5 6.00 5.84 33.59
C LYS A 5 5.46 4.45 33.25
N LEU A 6 4.14 4.29 33.38
CA LEU A 6 3.42 3.10 32.93
C LEU A 6 3.41 3.10 31.39
N LEU A 7 4.13 2.16 30.78
CA LEU A 7 4.08 1.87 29.36
C LEU A 7 2.78 1.08 29.11
N ALA A 8 1.75 1.73 28.56
CA ALA A 8 0.53 1.03 28.15
C ALA A 8 0.76 0.35 26.79
N PHE A 9 1.40 -0.82 26.82
CA PHE A 9 1.23 -1.84 25.78
C PHE A 9 -0.11 -2.51 26.03
N LEU A 10 -1.14 -2.15 25.27
CA LEU A 10 -2.38 -2.92 25.24
C LEU A 10 -2.38 -3.82 24.01
N CYS A 11 -1.63 -4.92 24.11
CA CYS A 11 -1.87 -6.13 23.32
C CYS A 11 -3.10 -6.83 23.90
N CYS A 12 -4.29 -6.52 23.39
CA CYS A 12 -5.45 -7.38 23.60
C CYS A 12 -5.60 -8.30 22.39
N PHE A 13 -4.95 -9.47 22.46
CA PHE A 13 -5.31 -10.63 21.65
C PHE A 13 -6.57 -11.26 22.24
N THR A 14 -7.72 -10.80 21.79
CA THR A 14 -8.99 -11.54 21.86
C THR A 14 -9.21 -12.15 20.49
N SER A 15 -9.52 -13.44 20.45
CA SER A 15 -9.83 -14.26 19.25
C SER A 15 -10.27 -13.43 18.04
N PHE A 16 -9.36 -13.21 17.08
CA PHE A 16 -9.61 -12.42 15.89
C PHE A 16 -10.56 -13.19 14.97
N VAL A 17 -11.86 -12.90 15.07
CA VAL A 17 -12.60 -12.66 13.84
C VAL A 17 -11.81 -11.56 13.12
N ALA A 18 -11.45 -11.76 11.86
CA ALA A 18 -10.86 -10.73 11.04
C ALA A 18 -11.82 -9.54 10.96
N PHE A 19 -11.82 -8.68 11.97
CA PHE A 19 -12.36 -7.33 11.90
C PHE A 19 -11.42 -6.62 10.94
N SER A 20 -11.72 -6.81 9.65
CA SER A 20 -11.25 -6.03 8.52
C SER A 20 -11.02 -4.62 9.02
N GLN A 21 -9.76 -4.20 9.03
CA GLN A 21 -9.37 -2.85 9.37
C GLN A 21 -10.06 -1.91 8.38
N SER A 22 -11.26 -1.45 8.77
CA SER A 22 -12.14 -0.68 7.90
C SER A 22 -11.57 0.71 7.65
N SER A 23 -10.65 1.18 8.49
CA SER A 23 -9.91 2.44 8.33
C SER A 23 -8.52 2.33 8.92
N VAL A 24 -7.62 3.19 8.46
CA VAL A 24 -6.26 3.34 8.99
C VAL A 24 -6.23 4.58 9.87
N LYS A 25 -5.68 4.48 11.08
CA LYS A 25 -5.48 5.63 11.97
C LYS A 25 -4.11 6.24 11.70
N HIS A 26 -4.07 7.53 11.40
CA HIS A 26 -2.85 8.28 11.15
C HIS A 26 -2.98 9.67 11.76
N GLU A 27 -2.07 10.03 12.68
CA GLU A 27 -2.08 11.34 13.39
C GLU A 27 -3.44 11.68 14.03
N GLY A 28 -4.12 10.68 14.59
CA GLY A 28 -5.44 10.84 15.20
C GLY A 28 -6.62 10.96 14.21
N GLN A 29 -6.35 10.93 12.91
CA GLN A 29 -7.38 10.90 11.86
C GLN A 29 -7.62 9.49 11.32
N GLU A 30 -8.86 9.19 10.96
CA GLU A 30 -9.18 8.00 10.19
C GLU A 30 -9.11 8.28 8.70
N ILE A 31 -8.31 7.49 8.00
CA ILE A 31 -8.07 7.57 6.56
C ILE A 31 -8.25 6.19 5.91
N ASN A 32 -8.24 6.17 4.57
CA ASN A 32 -8.30 4.95 3.76
C ASN A 32 -9.50 4.06 4.11
N ARG A 33 -10.69 4.66 4.30
CA ARG A 33 -11.85 3.90 4.78
C ARG A 33 -12.40 2.97 3.68
N ILE A 34 -12.71 1.75 4.08
CA ILE A 34 -13.51 0.76 3.36
C ILE A 34 -14.82 0.61 4.14
N ASP A 35 -15.95 0.80 3.47
CA ASP A 35 -17.25 0.61 4.12
C ASP A 35 -17.67 -0.87 4.17
N LYS A 36 -18.87 -1.12 4.71
CA LYS A 36 -19.44 -2.46 4.88
C LYS A 36 -19.65 -3.22 3.57
N ASP A 37 -19.76 -2.51 2.45
CA ASP A 37 -19.97 -3.07 1.11
C ASP A 37 -18.64 -3.25 0.37
N GLY A 38 -17.51 -3.01 1.06
CA GLY A 38 -16.17 -3.15 0.51
C GLY A 38 -15.71 -1.94 -0.32
N LYS A 39 -16.43 -0.82 -0.29
CA LYS A 39 -16.17 0.35 -1.13
C LYS A 39 -15.23 1.35 -0.46
N LYS A 40 -14.32 1.92 -1.25
CA LYS A 40 -13.43 3.01 -0.80
C LYS A 40 -14.21 4.30 -0.62
N THR A 41 -14.04 4.91 0.54
CA THR A 41 -14.71 6.18 0.89
C THR A 41 -13.82 7.04 1.79
N GLY A 42 -14.12 8.34 1.86
CA GLY A 42 -13.44 9.28 2.75
C GLY A 42 -12.09 9.75 2.19
N ILE A 43 -11.24 10.27 3.07
CA ILE A 43 -9.89 10.71 2.69
C ILE A 43 -9.00 9.49 2.57
N TRP A 44 -8.33 9.37 1.43
CA TRP A 44 -7.30 8.38 1.16
C TRP A 44 -5.95 9.05 1.14
N LYS A 45 -5.03 8.55 1.96
CA LYS A 45 -3.61 8.93 1.98
C LYS A 45 -2.78 7.67 1.77
N LEU A 46 -1.92 7.72 0.75
CA LEU A 46 -0.94 6.68 0.48
C LEU A 46 0.44 7.21 0.80
N PHE A 47 1.31 6.28 1.17
CA PHE A 47 2.61 6.54 1.73
C PHE A 47 3.69 5.87 0.90
N ASP A 48 4.88 6.45 0.85
CA ASP A 48 6.05 5.73 0.38
C ASP A 48 6.65 4.81 1.46
N LYS A 49 7.77 4.15 1.13
CA LYS A 49 8.49 3.26 2.05
C LYS A 49 9.08 3.98 3.27
N ALA A 50 9.32 5.29 3.17
CA ALA A 50 9.76 6.13 4.29
C ALA A 50 8.58 6.61 5.16
N ARG A 51 7.35 6.27 4.76
CA ARG A 51 6.08 6.69 5.37
C ARG A 51 5.77 8.17 5.20
N ASP A 52 6.39 8.83 4.25
CA ASP A 52 5.96 10.17 3.84
C ASP A 52 4.65 10.02 3.09
N ILE A 53 3.70 10.93 3.36
CA ILE A 53 2.46 11.02 2.57
C ILE A 53 2.86 11.43 1.15
N THR A 54 2.53 10.59 0.18
CA THR A 54 2.86 10.82 -1.23
C THR A 54 1.65 10.95 -2.12
N ILE A 55 0.49 10.41 -1.75
CA ILE A 55 -0.72 10.53 -2.57
C ILE A 55 -1.92 10.82 -1.68
N VAL A 56 -2.70 11.85 -2.00
CA VAL A 56 -3.90 12.23 -1.25
C VAL A 56 -5.06 12.44 -2.20
N GLY A 57 -6.23 11.91 -1.84
CA GLY A 57 -7.48 12.19 -2.54
C GLY A 57 -8.69 11.81 -1.68
N LYS A 58 -9.87 12.25 -2.08
CA LYS A 58 -11.14 11.88 -1.44
C LYS A 58 -11.88 10.91 -2.34
N MET A 59 -12.37 9.82 -1.76
CA MET A 59 -13.10 8.79 -2.48
C MET A 59 -14.54 8.66 -2.00
N LYS A 60 -15.40 8.18 -2.90
CA LYS A 60 -16.75 7.69 -2.62
C LYS A 60 -17.04 6.56 -3.62
N ASP A 61 -17.55 5.44 -3.14
CA ASP A 61 -17.98 4.30 -3.97
C ASP A 61 -16.89 3.82 -4.96
N ASP A 62 -15.64 3.71 -4.50
CA ASP A 62 -14.45 3.36 -5.30
C ASP A 62 -13.97 4.41 -6.32
N VAL A 63 -14.58 5.59 -6.36
CA VAL A 63 -14.24 6.69 -7.30
C VAL A 63 -13.64 7.87 -6.54
N PHE A 64 -12.64 8.52 -7.13
CA PHE A 64 -12.14 9.80 -6.62
C PHE A 64 -13.14 10.92 -6.89
N VAL A 65 -13.56 11.61 -5.84
CA VAL A 65 -14.47 12.77 -5.89
C VAL A 65 -13.77 14.10 -5.63
N SER A 66 -12.46 14.05 -5.37
CA SER A 66 -11.56 15.19 -5.41
C SER A 66 -10.46 14.93 -6.45
N ASN A 67 -9.71 15.96 -6.79
CA ASN A 67 -8.42 15.79 -7.45
C ASN A 67 -7.51 14.88 -6.61
N ILE A 68 -6.50 14.32 -7.27
CA ILE A 68 -5.50 13.46 -6.64
C ILE A 68 -4.20 14.24 -6.58
N ASP A 69 -3.75 14.54 -5.38
CA ASP A 69 -2.53 15.30 -5.12
C ASP A 69 -1.38 14.34 -4.82
N TYR A 70 -0.26 14.57 -5.48
CA TYR A 70 0.95 13.77 -5.38
C TYR A 70 2.08 14.61 -4.79
N TYR A 71 2.69 14.12 -3.73
CA TYR A 71 3.71 14.79 -2.94
C TYR A 71 5.04 14.05 -3.01
N GLN A 72 6.12 14.81 -2.94
CA GLN A 72 7.46 14.27 -2.75
C GLN A 72 8.16 15.10 -1.68
N LYS A 73 8.64 14.45 -0.61
CA LYS A 73 9.29 15.12 0.53
C LYS A 73 8.44 16.29 1.09
N GLY A 74 7.14 16.07 1.21
CA GLY A 74 6.17 17.05 1.72
C GLY A 74 5.80 18.19 0.76
N LYS A 75 6.41 18.27 -0.44
CA LYS A 75 6.07 19.28 -1.45
C LYS A 75 5.05 18.73 -2.44
N LEU A 76 4.02 19.51 -2.75
CA LEU A 76 3.06 19.18 -3.83
C LEU A 76 3.80 19.22 -5.16
N MET A 77 3.79 18.09 -5.86
CA MET A 77 4.50 17.91 -7.12
C MET A 77 3.54 17.76 -8.29
N VAL A 78 2.46 17.00 -8.16
CA VAL A 78 1.47 16.81 -9.23
C VAL A 78 0.07 16.90 -8.65
N THR A 79 -0.87 17.48 -9.38
CA THR A 79 -2.31 17.34 -9.13
C THR A 79 -2.95 16.74 -10.38
N GLN A 80 -3.62 15.59 -10.25
CA GLN A 80 -4.42 14.99 -11.31
C GLN A 80 -5.87 15.43 -11.18
N ASP A 81 -6.48 15.82 -12.30
CA ASP A 81 -7.86 16.24 -12.36
C ASP A 81 -8.82 15.05 -12.15
N LYS A 82 -9.85 15.25 -11.32
CA LYS A 82 -10.84 14.20 -10.99
C LYS A 82 -11.82 13.90 -12.13
N ASP A 83 -12.10 14.89 -12.97
CA ASP A 83 -13.05 14.81 -14.08
C ASP A 83 -12.33 14.42 -15.38
N ASN A 84 -11.00 14.60 -15.43
CA ASN A 84 -10.15 14.20 -16.55
C ASN A 84 -8.87 13.50 -16.09
N ASN A 85 -8.89 12.16 -16.13
CA ASN A 85 -7.76 11.33 -15.73
C ASN A 85 -6.47 11.56 -16.54
N ASP A 86 -6.54 12.18 -17.72
CA ASP A 86 -5.38 12.44 -18.57
C ASP A 86 -4.84 13.87 -18.38
N ALA A 87 -5.47 14.70 -17.53
CA ALA A 87 -5.06 16.08 -17.26
C ALA A 87 -4.41 16.24 -15.89
N TYR A 88 -3.30 16.97 -15.86
CA TYR A 88 -2.48 17.17 -14.68
C TYR A 88 -1.94 18.60 -14.59
N ILE A 89 -1.73 19.07 -13.37
CA ILE A 89 -0.87 20.21 -13.08
C ILE A 89 0.42 19.66 -12.49
N PHE A 90 1.54 19.82 -13.20
CA PHE A 90 2.87 19.43 -12.73
C PHE A 90 3.65 20.66 -12.22
N TYR A 91 4.12 20.62 -10.98
CA TYR A 91 4.85 21.70 -10.34
C TYR A 91 6.36 21.58 -10.57
N ILE A 92 6.84 22.07 -11.72
CA ILE A 92 8.26 22.08 -12.10
C ILE A 92 8.90 23.35 -11.55
N ASP A 93 9.95 23.22 -10.73
CA ASP A 93 10.57 24.34 -10.01
C ASP A 93 9.56 25.20 -9.22
N SER A 94 8.53 24.55 -8.69
CA SER A 94 7.40 25.19 -7.97
C SER A 94 6.46 26.03 -8.84
N LYS A 95 6.61 26.00 -10.17
CA LYS A 95 5.69 26.65 -11.11
C LYS A 95 4.69 25.62 -11.65
N PRO A 96 3.39 25.92 -11.64
CA PRO A 96 2.39 25.01 -12.20
C PRO A 96 2.52 24.97 -13.73
N VAL A 97 2.57 23.76 -14.27
CA VAL A 97 2.60 23.47 -15.71
C VAL A 97 1.48 22.48 -16.00
N SER A 98 0.46 22.88 -16.74
CA SER A 98 -0.55 21.96 -17.24
C SER A 98 0.11 20.97 -18.20
N VAL A 99 -0.12 19.67 -17.97
CA VAL A 99 0.37 18.60 -18.83
C VAL A 99 -0.74 17.56 -19.03
N LYS A 100 -0.77 16.96 -20.22
CA LYS A 100 -1.70 15.90 -20.57
C LYS A 100 -1.00 14.63 -21.04
N ASP A 101 -1.54 13.47 -20.67
CA ASP A 101 -1.14 12.17 -21.22
C ASP A 101 -1.71 12.06 -22.65
N VAL A 102 -0.82 11.94 -23.64
CA VAL A 102 -1.18 11.80 -25.05
C VAL A 102 -0.63 10.47 -25.55
N ARG A 103 -1.50 9.62 -26.11
CA ARG A 103 -1.13 8.32 -26.68
C ARG A 103 -1.01 8.42 -28.19
N GLU A 104 0.18 8.15 -28.70
CA GLU A 104 0.48 8.09 -30.13
C GLU A 104 1.32 6.85 -30.43
N ASN A 105 0.87 5.99 -31.35
CA ASN A 105 1.61 4.80 -31.80
C ASN A 105 2.15 3.95 -30.64
N ASP A 106 1.28 3.63 -29.67
CA ASP A 106 1.57 2.89 -28.43
C ASP A 106 2.60 3.53 -27.48
N LYS A 107 2.99 4.79 -27.73
CA LYS A 107 3.84 5.57 -26.83
C LYS A 107 3.01 6.59 -26.07
N VAL A 108 3.31 6.72 -24.78
CA VAL A 108 2.76 7.75 -23.90
C VAL A 108 3.70 8.94 -23.87
N LYS A 109 3.19 10.09 -24.30
CA LYS A 109 3.83 11.41 -24.21
C LYS A 109 3.15 12.24 -23.13
N MET A 110 3.92 13.11 -22.47
CA MET A 110 3.37 14.14 -21.60
C MET A 110 3.54 15.47 -22.30
N VAL A 111 2.43 16.11 -22.66
CA VAL A 111 2.42 17.30 -23.52
C VAL A 111 1.89 18.49 -22.73
N LYS A 112 2.59 19.62 -22.78
CA LYS A 112 2.17 20.89 -22.17
C LYS A 112 1.05 21.54 -22.99
N ASP A 113 0.37 22.55 -22.43
CA ASP A 113 -0.69 23.30 -23.14
C ASP A 113 -0.23 23.96 -24.45
N ASN A 114 1.05 24.36 -24.52
CA ASN A 114 1.65 24.94 -25.73
C ASN A 114 2.04 23.89 -26.80
N GLY A 115 1.76 22.61 -26.57
CA GLY A 115 2.08 21.51 -27.48
C GLY A 115 3.49 20.93 -27.33
N GLU A 116 4.33 21.48 -26.46
CA GLU A 116 5.67 20.97 -26.20
C GLU A 116 5.63 19.69 -25.36
N GLU A 117 6.37 18.66 -25.76
CA GLU A 117 6.55 17.43 -24.98
C GLU A 117 7.52 17.68 -23.81
N LEU A 118 7.26 17.06 -22.65
CA LEU A 118 8.25 17.02 -21.57
C LEU A 118 9.49 16.24 -22.02
N ASP A 119 10.67 16.74 -21.68
CA ASP A 119 11.90 15.97 -21.89
C ASP A 119 11.87 14.65 -21.09
N LYS A 120 12.69 13.68 -21.51
CA LYS A 120 12.70 12.34 -20.92
C LYS A 120 12.90 12.35 -19.40
N GLY A 121 13.82 13.16 -18.87
CA GLY A 121 14.13 13.17 -17.44
C GLY A 121 12.97 13.73 -16.61
N THR A 122 12.38 14.84 -17.08
CA THR A 122 11.20 15.44 -16.46
C THR A 122 9.99 14.50 -16.51
N ARG A 123 9.79 13.83 -17.64
CA ARG A 123 8.73 12.82 -17.83
C ARG A 123 8.91 11.60 -16.93
N ASP A 124 10.13 11.09 -16.80
CA ASP A 124 10.42 9.94 -15.92
C ASP A 124 10.17 10.31 -14.45
N SER A 125 10.58 11.52 -14.04
CA SER A 125 10.28 12.06 -12.71
C SER A 125 8.78 12.15 -12.44
N PHE A 126 8.01 12.68 -13.39
CA PHE A 126 6.55 12.78 -13.33
C PHE A 126 5.90 11.41 -13.04
N PHE A 127 6.26 10.36 -13.78
CA PHE A 127 5.69 9.03 -13.57
C PHE A 127 6.10 8.39 -12.25
N ASN A 128 7.34 8.59 -11.80
CA ASN A 128 7.83 8.04 -10.54
C ASN A 128 7.10 8.65 -9.32
N ILE A 129 6.78 9.95 -9.37
CA ILE A 129 6.03 10.64 -8.32
C ILE A 129 4.60 10.08 -8.19
N MET A 130 4.04 9.62 -9.30
CA MET A 130 2.64 9.20 -9.39
C MET A 130 2.36 7.76 -9.01
N MET A 131 3.31 7.08 -8.39
CA MET A 131 3.15 5.68 -8.03
C MET A 131 3.65 5.37 -6.62
N VAL A 132 2.95 4.44 -5.97
CA VAL A 132 3.41 3.78 -4.75
C VAL A 132 3.25 2.27 -4.90
N GLU A 133 4.17 1.55 -4.30
CA GLU A 133 4.09 0.09 -4.18
C GLU A 133 3.16 -0.30 -3.02
N ALA A 134 2.71 -1.55 -3.05
CA ALA A 134 2.02 -2.14 -1.93
C ALA A 134 2.93 -2.18 -0.70
N MET A 135 2.38 -1.84 0.46
CA MET A 135 3.16 -1.65 1.68
C MET A 135 2.39 -2.17 2.89
N PHE A 136 3.06 -2.98 3.73
CA PHE A 136 2.50 -3.42 5.02
C PHE A 136 2.42 -2.20 5.94
N TYR A 137 1.25 -1.89 6.49
CA TYR A 137 1.15 -0.75 7.41
C TYR A 137 1.99 -1.01 8.67
N GLY A 138 2.98 -0.16 8.90
CA GLY A 138 3.91 -0.30 10.02
C GLY A 138 5.20 0.45 9.75
N GLU A 139 6.18 0.32 10.64
CA GLU A 139 7.53 0.84 10.43
C GLU A 139 8.34 -0.05 9.47
N THR A 140 9.50 0.41 9.03
CA THR A 140 10.45 -0.43 8.30
C THR A 140 10.70 -1.72 9.08
N GLY A 141 10.46 -2.88 8.47
CA GLY A 141 10.58 -4.19 9.13
C GLY A 141 9.29 -4.72 9.76
N ALA A 142 8.15 -4.03 9.64
CA ALA A 142 6.88 -4.47 10.22
C ALA A 142 6.40 -5.85 9.74
N LEU A 143 6.54 -6.17 8.44
CA LEU A 143 6.20 -7.50 7.93
C LEU A 143 7.10 -8.60 8.54
N PRO A 144 8.46 -8.50 8.49
CA PRO A 144 9.32 -9.43 9.21
C PRO A 144 8.96 -9.60 10.68
N ASN A 145 8.69 -8.50 11.39
CA ASN A 145 8.29 -8.54 12.80
C ASN A 145 6.95 -9.25 13.00
N PHE A 146 5.96 -8.99 12.15
CA PHE A 146 4.68 -9.70 12.16
C PHE A 146 4.89 -11.20 11.96
N LEU A 147 5.64 -11.60 10.94
CA LEU A 147 5.92 -13.01 10.66
C LEU A 147 6.64 -13.68 11.83
N ASN A 148 7.67 -13.04 12.40
CA ASN A 148 8.38 -13.56 13.56
C ASN A 148 7.46 -13.72 14.77
N ASN A 149 6.59 -12.73 15.02
CA ASN A 149 5.63 -12.81 16.11
C ASN A 149 4.62 -13.94 15.91
N GLU A 150 4.09 -14.13 14.70
CA GLU A 150 3.19 -15.25 14.40
C GLU A 150 3.88 -16.60 14.55
N LEU A 151 5.15 -16.72 14.14
CA LEU A 151 5.94 -17.93 14.26
C LEU A 151 6.22 -18.29 15.72
N ASN A 152 6.45 -17.30 16.59
CA ASN A 152 6.76 -17.51 18.01
C ASN A 152 5.51 -17.75 18.89
N LYS A 153 4.30 -17.81 18.34
CA LYS A 153 3.07 -18.09 19.12
C LYS A 153 2.94 -19.55 19.54
N LYS A 154 3.71 -20.45 18.94
CA LYS A 154 3.74 -21.88 19.28
C LYS A 154 5.11 -22.47 18.99
N GLU A 155 5.37 -23.62 19.59
CA GLU A 155 6.49 -24.47 19.26
C GLU A 155 6.20 -25.25 17.96
N TRP A 156 7.25 -25.58 17.21
CA TRP A 156 7.13 -26.28 15.93
C TRP A 156 7.79 -27.65 16.04
N ASP A 157 7.02 -28.69 15.76
CA ASP A 157 7.53 -30.07 15.74
C ASP A 157 8.44 -30.33 14.51
N HIS A 158 8.32 -29.49 13.48
CA HIS A 158 9.00 -29.62 12.19
C HIS A 158 9.68 -28.30 11.82
N SER A 159 10.93 -28.37 11.35
CA SER A 159 11.63 -27.25 10.73
C SER A 159 11.58 -27.31 9.20
N GLY A 160 11.66 -26.17 8.55
CA GLY A 160 11.67 -26.12 7.08
C GLY A 160 11.31 -24.77 6.51
N LYS A 161 11.34 -24.67 5.18
CA LYS A 161 10.96 -23.45 4.44
C LYS A 161 9.75 -23.70 3.57
N VAL A 162 8.78 -22.80 3.68
CA VAL A 162 7.59 -22.78 2.82
C VAL A 162 7.62 -21.53 1.96
N LYS A 163 7.72 -21.71 0.64
CA LYS A 163 7.57 -20.63 -0.35
C LYS A 163 6.11 -20.50 -0.74
N ILE A 164 5.54 -19.35 -0.46
CA ILE A 164 4.13 -19.04 -0.67
C ILE A 164 3.97 -17.86 -1.63
N VAL A 165 3.02 -17.96 -2.55
CA VAL A 165 2.56 -16.83 -3.38
C VAL A 165 1.21 -16.37 -2.85
N TRP A 166 0.97 -15.08 -2.86
CA TRP A 166 -0.27 -14.49 -2.37
C TRP A 166 -0.49 -13.12 -3.01
N MET A 167 -1.65 -12.51 -2.79
CA MET A 167 -2.01 -11.25 -3.42
C MET A 167 -2.53 -10.22 -2.43
N ILE A 168 -2.21 -8.96 -2.71
CA ILE A 168 -2.84 -7.79 -2.10
C ILE A 168 -3.86 -7.27 -3.10
N ASP A 169 -5.12 -7.24 -2.70
CA ASP A 169 -6.21 -6.74 -3.54
C ASP A 169 -6.22 -5.19 -3.57
N LYS A 170 -7.02 -4.59 -4.46
CA LYS A 170 -7.10 -3.13 -4.64
C LYS A 170 -7.60 -2.37 -3.41
N ASN A 171 -8.21 -3.05 -2.45
CA ASN A 171 -8.61 -2.48 -1.16
C ASN A 171 -7.55 -2.70 -0.07
N GLY A 172 -6.47 -3.44 -0.35
CA GLY A 172 -5.43 -3.79 0.60
C GLY A 172 -5.60 -5.13 1.31
N SER A 173 -6.69 -5.88 1.10
CA SER A 173 -6.86 -7.19 1.73
C SER A 173 -5.90 -8.22 1.16
N VAL A 174 -5.37 -9.10 2.01
CA VAL A 174 -4.61 -10.28 1.60
C VAL A 174 -5.56 -11.37 1.11
N LYS A 175 -5.26 -11.98 -0.03
CA LYS A 175 -6.06 -13.03 -0.67
C LYS A 175 -5.18 -14.03 -1.43
N ASP A 176 -5.79 -15.17 -1.79
CA ASP A 176 -5.24 -16.16 -2.72
C ASP A 176 -3.85 -16.69 -2.33
N ALA A 177 -3.65 -16.95 -1.04
CA ALA A 177 -2.43 -17.54 -0.54
C ALA A 177 -2.31 -19.01 -0.99
N LYS A 178 -1.21 -19.34 -1.67
CA LYS A 178 -0.98 -20.66 -2.27
C LYS A 178 0.48 -21.06 -2.09
N VAL A 179 0.70 -22.25 -1.54
CA VAL A 179 2.06 -22.82 -1.45
C VAL A 179 2.57 -23.13 -2.85
N MET A 180 3.73 -22.58 -3.18
CA MET A 180 4.43 -22.83 -4.45
C MET A 180 5.43 -23.97 -4.31
N LYS A 181 6.11 -24.02 -3.16
CA LYS A 181 7.10 -25.04 -2.83
C LYS A 181 7.23 -25.12 -1.32
N THR A 182 7.40 -26.31 -0.81
CA THR A 182 7.78 -26.54 0.58
C THR A 182 8.83 -27.62 0.65
N ASP A 183 9.68 -27.55 1.67
CA ASP A 183 10.56 -28.64 2.05
C ASP A 183 9.85 -29.66 2.97
N ASP A 184 8.70 -29.27 3.56
CA ASP A 184 7.84 -30.12 4.39
C ASP A 184 6.33 -29.80 4.19
N PRO A 185 5.51 -30.74 3.68
CA PRO A 185 4.07 -30.53 3.48
C PRO A 185 3.27 -30.21 4.75
N VAL A 186 3.71 -30.63 5.94
CA VAL A 186 3.00 -30.40 7.20
C VAL A 186 2.93 -28.91 7.54
N LEU A 187 3.92 -28.12 7.10
CA LEU A 187 4.00 -26.68 7.38
C LEU A 187 3.11 -25.81 6.47
N ASN A 188 2.48 -26.40 5.45
CA ASN A 188 1.76 -25.64 4.42
C ASN A 188 0.53 -24.89 4.96
N GLU A 189 -0.27 -25.55 5.79
CA GLU A 189 -1.50 -24.97 6.33
C GLU A 189 -1.20 -23.79 7.25
N ASP A 190 -0.16 -23.90 8.08
CA ASP A 190 0.29 -22.80 8.93
C ASP A 190 0.86 -21.64 8.13
N ALA A 191 1.62 -21.90 7.07
CA ALA A 191 2.12 -20.84 6.19
C ALA A 191 0.97 -20.06 5.54
N ILE A 192 -0.07 -20.74 5.04
CA ILE A 192 -1.27 -20.11 4.48
C ILE A 192 -1.98 -19.29 5.57
N ARG A 193 -2.23 -19.90 6.73
CA ARG A 193 -2.89 -19.24 7.87
C ARG A 193 -2.17 -17.96 8.30
N ILE A 194 -0.84 -17.99 8.41
CA ILE A 194 -0.03 -16.82 8.80
C ILE A 194 -0.19 -15.70 7.76
N ILE A 195 -0.07 -16.00 6.47
CA ILE A 195 -0.26 -15.01 5.40
C ILE A 195 -1.69 -14.44 5.42
N GLU A 196 -2.70 -15.28 5.49
CA GLU A 196 -4.11 -14.85 5.46
C GLU A 196 -4.53 -14.10 6.73
N SER A 197 -3.82 -14.30 7.84
CA SER A 197 -4.02 -13.55 9.08
C SER A 197 -3.46 -12.13 9.06
N MET A 198 -2.71 -11.76 8.02
CA MET A 198 -2.15 -10.41 7.93
C MET A 198 -3.25 -9.34 7.94
N PRO A 199 -3.01 -8.21 8.63
CA PRO A 199 -3.91 -7.08 8.55
C PRO A 199 -3.94 -6.52 7.12
N ARG A 200 -4.88 -5.62 6.88
CA ARG A 200 -4.98 -4.90 5.60
C ARG A 200 -3.68 -4.14 5.30
N TRP A 201 -3.29 -4.11 4.04
CA TRP A 201 -2.12 -3.42 3.50
C TRP A 201 -2.53 -2.10 2.83
N GLN A 202 -1.53 -1.26 2.56
CA GLN A 202 -1.64 -0.30 1.47
C GLN A 202 -1.55 -1.05 0.13
N PRO A 203 -2.54 -0.91 -0.77
CA PRO A 203 -2.44 -1.44 -2.13
C PRO A 203 -1.46 -0.64 -2.99
N SER A 204 -0.94 -1.24 -4.06
CA SER A 204 -0.20 -0.49 -5.09
C SER A 204 -1.12 0.51 -5.79
N PHE A 205 -0.56 1.65 -6.17
CA PHE A 205 -1.29 2.70 -6.87
C PHE A 205 -0.43 3.32 -7.96
N SER A 206 -1.03 3.61 -9.10
CA SER A 206 -0.37 4.33 -10.20
C SER A 206 -1.42 4.99 -11.09
N LYS A 207 -1.11 6.20 -11.59
CA LYS A 207 -1.96 6.91 -12.58
C LYS A 207 -3.45 6.94 -12.19
N GLY A 208 -3.75 7.36 -10.96
CA GLY A 208 -5.12 7.48 -10.47
C GLY A 208 -5.82 6.15 -10.11
N LYS A 209 -5.13 5.00 -10.18
CA LYS A 209 -5.75 3.67 -10.04
C LYS A 209 -5.03 2.79 -9.03
N PHE A 210 -5.83 2.04 -8.27
CA PHE A 210 -5.37 0.96 -7.40
C PHE A 210 -5.18 -0.34 -8.18
N TYR A 211 -4.08 -1.03 -7.91
CA TYR A 211 -3.72 -2.30 -8.56
C TYR A 211 -3.59 -3.43 -7.54
N GLN A 212 -3.88 -4.64 -8.03
CA GLN A 212 -3.57 -5.85 -7.29
C GLN A 212 -2.08 -6.16 -7.41
N THR A 213 -1.48 -6.63 -6.33
CA THR A 213 -0.05 -6.94 -6.28
C THR A 213 0.15 -8.38 -5.87
N ARG A 214 0.81 -9.16 -6.71
CA ARG A 214 1.25 -10.52 -6.37
C ARG A 214 2.59 -10.46 -5.65
N LEU A 215 2.68 -11.13 -4.52
CA LEU A 215 3.88 -11.22 -3.70
C LEU A 215 4.28 -12.67 -3.48
N ASN A 216 5.58 -12.87 -3.31
CA ASN A 216 6.18 -14.17 -3.02
C ASN A 216 6.96 -14.03 -1.71
N THR A 217 6.67 -14.88 -0.75
CA THR A 217 7.34 -14.88 0.57
C THR A 217 7.85 -16.28 0.86
N THR A 218 9.01 -16.37 1.50
CA THR A 218 9.48 -17.62 2.09
C THR A 218 9.35 -17.49 3.60
N ILE A 219 8.58 -18.39 4.22
CA ILE A 219 8.48 -18.50 5.67
C ILE A 219 9.43 -19.61 6.11
N SER A 220 10.31 -19.30 7.06
CA SER A 220 11.23 -20.27 7.66
C SER A 220 10.70 -20.65 9.04
N PHE A 221 10.34 -21.92 9.20
CA PHE A 221 9.97 -22.52 10.48
C PHE A 221 11.22 -23.16 11.06
N ASN A 222 11.51 -22.85 12.31
CA ASN A 222 12.60 -23.47 13.06
C ASN A 222 11.98 -24.32 14.15
N ASP A 223 12.45 -25.55 14.28
CA ASP A 223 12.22 -26.39 15.44
C ASP A 223 12.99 -25.81 16.64
N MET A 224 12.57 -26.19 17.85
CA MET A 224 13.29 -25.85 19.08
C MET A 224 14.24 -26.96 19.51
#